data_AF-A0A6G2QN45-F1
#
_entry.id   AF-A0A6G2QN45-F1
#
_cell.length_a   1.000
_cell.length_b   1.000
_cell.length_c   1.000
_cell.angle_alpha   90.00
_cell.angle_beta   90.00
_cell.angle_gamma   90.00
#
_symmetry.space_group_name_H-M   'P 1'
#
loop_
_entity.id
_entity.type
_entity.pdbx_description
1 polymer ?
#
loop_
_entity_poly.entity_id
_entity_poly.type
_entity_poly.pdbx_seq_one_letter_code
_entity_poly.pdbx_strand_id
1 'polypeptide(L)'
;GTALLPLRVAGRTPGQRRVLAAAEQMVVALRSAFSCDPRPERMRDPVPAGTGRLLGGCDNLADVLWRTRVECGRRHALLVDAVRAGCAGPVADLFAEPYGSGMVRALLDRGDGTRTELRRLGDGELRYAALALVLLTGPGVLEVDEPGEVPDALRTLTVLADGLDRALDPDQRTRLLHLAARMCERGHIRLIGAVSDASWAAAVTGATVVHLDRD
;
A
#
# COMPACT_ATOMS: atom_id res chain seq x y z
N GLY A 1 -15.25 14.04 17.51
CA GLY A 1 -14.24 12.99 17.32
C GLY A 1 -14.72 11.71 17.99
N THR A 2 -14.91 10.66 17.20
CA THR A 2 -15.34 9.32 17.64
C THR A 2 -14.39 8.66 18.65
N ALA A 3 -13.11 9.05 18.68
CA ALA A 3 -12.16 8.59 19.70
C ALA A 3 -12.46 9.11 21.12
N LEU A 4 -13.20 10.23 21.26
CA LEU A 4 -13.55 10.83 22.56
C LEU A 4 -14.96 10.47 23.04
N LEU A 5 -15.69 9.66 22.27
CA LEU A 5 -17.05 9.24 22.58
C LEU A 5 -17.15 8.50 23.93
N PRO A 6 -16.19 7.64 24.33
CA PRO A 6 -16.17 7.02 25.66
C PRO A 6 -16.09 8.01 26.82
N LEU A 7 -15.53 9.21 26.60
CA LEU A 7 -15.42 10.25 27.62
C LEU A 7 -16.67 11.13 27.73
N ARG A 8 -17.61 11.01 26.78
CA ARG A 8 -18.81 11.86 26.68
C ARG A 8 -20.11 11.10 26.86
N VAL A 9 -20.09 9.78 26.72
CA VAL A 9 -21.26 8.92 26.84
C VAL A 9 -21.02 7.90 27.94
N ALA A 10 -21.83 7.96 29.00
CA ALA A 10 -21.63 7.15 30.21
C ALA A 10 -22.01 5.66 30.09
N GLY A 11 -22.58 5.22 28.96
CA GLY A 11 -22.97 3.81 28.73
C GLY A 11 -24.12 3.30 29.63
N ARG A 12 -24.86 4.18 30.30
CA ARG A 12 -25.87 3.80 31.31
C ARG A 12 -27.17 3.31 30.67
N THR A 13 -27.54 3.82 29.50
CA THR A 13 -28.75 3.38 28.78
C THR A 13 -28.43 2.38 27.66
N PRO A 14 -29.41 1.55 27.23
CA PRO A 14 -29.24 0.66 26.08
C PRO A 14 -28.83 1.39 24.79
N GLY A 15 -29.40 2.58 24.55
CA GLY A 15 -29.03 3.42 23.40
C GLY A 15 -27.58 3.92 23.49
N GLN A 16 -27.14 4.35 24.66
CA GLN A 16 -25.76 4.79 24.90
C GLN A 16 -24.74 3.65 24.71
N ARG A 17 -25.06 2.43 25.18
CA ARG A 17 -24.20 1.25 24.95
C ARG A 17 -24.07 0.92 23.47
N ARG A 18 -25.16 1.06 22.70
CA ARG A 18 -25.14 0.81 21.26
C ARG A 18 -24.25 1.82 20.52
N VAL A 19 -24.29 3.09 20.92
CA VAL A 19 -23.40 4.14 20.37
C VAL A 19 -21.94 3.87 20.72
N LEU A 20 -21.64 3.50 21.96
CA LEU A 20 -20.27 3.16 22.37
C LEU A 20 -19.73 1.94 21.61
N ALA A 21 -20.53 0.88 21.48
CA ALA A 21 -20.15 -0.31 20.71
C ALA A 21 -19.88 0.03 19.23
N ALA A 22 -20.72 0.87 18.61
CA ALA A 22 -20.49 1.33 17.24
C ALA A 22 -19.20 2.16 17.12
N ALA A 23 -18.94 3.04 18.09
CA ALA A 23 -17.72 3.85 18.11
C ALA A 23 -16.45 3.00 18.29
N GLU A 24 -16.51 1.99 19.16
CA GLU A 24 -15.43 1.02 19.37
C GLU A 24 -15.14 0.22 18.09
N GLN A 25 -16.17 -0.31 17.44
CA GLN A 25 -16.05 -1.01 16.15
C GLN A 25 -15.42 -0.11 15.08
N MET A 26 -15.81 1.17 15.01
CA MET A 26 -15.20 2.13 14.08
C MET A 26 -13.72 2.40 14.40
N VAL A 27 -13.36 2.59 15.68
CA VAL A 27 -11.97 2.84 16.07
C VAL A 27 -11.09 1.63 15.77
N VAL A 28 -11.57 0.42 16.07
CA VAL A 28 -10.86 -0.83 15.73
C VAL A 28 -10.63 -0.94 14.23
N ALA A 29 -11.66 -0.67 13.41
CA ALA A 29 -11.53 -0.70 11.95
C ALA A 29 -10.53 0.36 11.42
N LEU A 30 -10.52 1.57 12.01
CA LEU A 30 -9.63 2.65 11.60
C LEU A 30 -8.18 2.45 12.05
N ARG A 31 -7.93 1.75 13.17
CA ARG A 31 -6.56 1.40 13.60
C ARG A 31 -5.87 0.46 12.61
N SER A 32 -6.63 -0.34 11.89
CA SER A 32 -6.14 -1.23 10.82
C SER A 32 -6.10 -0.56 9.43
N ALA A 33 -6.18 0.77 9.36
CA ALA A 33 -6.04 1.51 8.12
C ALA A 33 -4.59 1.95 7.90
N PHE A 34 -3.99 1.48 6.81
CA PHE A 34 -2.68 1.91 6.34
C PHE A 34 -2.84 3.08 5.36
N SER A 35 -2.37 4.27 5.75
CA SER A 35 -2.36 5.43 4.87
C SER A 35 -1.12 5.38 3.97
N CYS A 36 -1.33 5.09 2.70
CA CYS A 36 -0.29 4.95 1.69
C CYS A 36 -0.23 6.19 0.79
N ASP A 37 0.87 6.91 0.87
CA ASP A 37 1.17 8.09 0.06
C ASP A 37 2.62 8.01 -0.44
N PRO A 38 2.95 7.18 -1.44
CA PRO A 38 4.34 7.02 -1.87
C PRO A 38 4.93 8.34 -2.35
N ARG A 39 6.12 8.68 -1.85
CA ARG A 39 6.81 9.95 -2.15
C ARG A 39 8.07 9.70 -2.97
N PRO A 40 7.99 9.74 -4.31
CA PRO A 40 9.11 9.45 -5.20
C PRO A 40 10.40 10.16 -4.82
N GLU A 41 10.33 11.42 -4.41
CA GLU A 41 11.46 12.23 -4.00
C GLU A 41 12.22 11.67 -2.79
N ARG A 42 11.60 10.81 -1.98
CA ARG A 42 12.20 10.16 -0.79
C ARG A 42 12.53 8.69 -0.99
N MET A 43 12.06 8.08 -2.08
CA MET A 43 12.24 6.66 -2.39
C MET A 43 13.51 6.36 -3.19
N ARG A 44 14.17 7.40 -3.72
CA ARG A 44 15.24 7.29 -4.71
C ARG A 44 16.58 6.89 -4.10
N ASP A 45 16.82 7.29 -2.86
CA ASP A 45 18.11 7.16 -2.21
C ASP A 45 18.21 5.84 -1.42
N PRO A 46 19.43 5.32 -1.22
CA PRO A 46 19.66 4.23 -0.28
C PRO A 46 19.15 4.59 1.12
N VAL A 47 18.59 3.62 1.83
CA VAL A 47 18.02 3.80 3.17
C VAL A 47 18.73 2.93 4.20
N PRO A 48 18.70 3.27 5.49
CA PRO A 48 19.22 2.39 6.53
C PRO A 48 18.47 1.06 6.51
N ALA A 49 19.20 -0.06 6.69
CA ALA A 49 18.57 -1.34 6.96
C ALA A 49 17.81 -1.26 8.30
N GLY A 50 16.54 -1.63 8.30
CA GLY A 50 15.61 -1.28 9.36
C GLY A 50 14.74 -2.43 9.85
N THR A 51 13.62 -2.06 10.47
CA THR A 51 12.65 -2.98 11.07
C THR A 51 11.88 -3.78 10.02
N GLY A 52 11.95 -3.40 8.74
CA GLY A 52 11.32 -4.11 7.63
C GLY A 52 9.84 -3.81 7.42
N ARG A 53 9.26 -2.84 8.13
CA ARG A 53 7.86 -2.40 7.90
C ARG A 53 7.82 -1.18 6.99
N LEU A 54 7.02 -1.24 5.93
CA LEU A 54 6.85 -0.16 4.98
C LEU A 54 6.13 1.03 5.64
N LEU A 55 6.75 2.21 5.57
CA LEU A 55 6.18 3.46 6.05
C LEU A 55 5.09 3.95 5.10
N GLY A 56 4.16 4.76 5.59
CA GLY A 56 3.08 5.33 4.75
C GLY A 56 3.59 6.11 3.53
N GLY A 57 4.72 6.81 3.67
CA GLY A 57 5.41 7.52 2.58
C GLY A 57 6.17 6.63 1.60
N CYS A 58 6.28 5.32 1.90
CA CYS A 58 7.06 4.32 1.18
C CYS A 58 8.56 4.66 1.04
N ASP A 59 9.07 5.57 1.85
CA ASP A 59 10.44 6.10 1.78
C ASP A 59 11.48 4.97 1.93
N ASN A 60 11.15 3.95 2.76
CA ASN A 60 12.00 2.80 3.04
C ASN A 60 11.75 1.59 2.14
N LEU A 61 11.27 1.80 0.90
CA LEU A 61 10.98 0.73 -0.07
C LEU A 61 12.14 -0.28 -0.21
N ALA A 62 13.39 0.20 -0.25
CA ALA A 62 14.55 -0.68 -0.39
C ALA A 62 14.76 -1.63 0.81
N ASP A 63 14.47 -1.19 2.04
CA ASP A 63 14.53 -2.04 3.24
C ASP A 63 13.48 -3.16 3.20
N VAL A 64 12.27 -2.85 2.74
CA VAL A 64 11.18 -3.83 2.66
C VAL A 64 11.43 -4.85 1.55
N LEU A 65 11.97 -4.41 0.40
CA LEU A 65 12.36 -5.29 -0.70
C LEU A 65 13.47 -6.27 -0.28
N TRP A 66 14.42 -5.80 0.53
CA TRP A 66 15.53 -6.62 1.04
C TRP A 66 15.02 -7.86 1.78
N ARG A 67 13.96 -7.71 2.57
CA ARG A 67 13.36 -8.81 3.33
C ARG A 67 12.33 -9.61 2.54
N THR A 68 11.48 -8.95 1.77
CA THR A 68 10.37 -9.59 1.05
C THR A 68 10.84 -10.73 0.17
N ARG A 69 12.01 -10.57 -0.47
CA ARG A 69 12.62 -11.62 -1.31
C ARG A 69 12.91 -12.90 -0.53
N VAL A 70 13.39 -12.77 0.71
CA VAL A 70 13.77 -13.90 1.56
C VAL A 70 12.54 -14.49 2.27
N GLU A 71 11.61 -13.64 2.69
CA GLU A 71 10.44 -14.06 3.47
C GLU A 71 9.39 -14.79 2.63
N CYS A 72 9.17 -14.38 1.37
CA CYS A 72 8.15 -15.00 0.53
C CYS A 72 8.44 -14.87 -0.97
N GLY A 73 9.09 -15.89 -1.55
CA GLY A 73 9.40 -15.93 -2.98
C GLY A 73 8.16 -15.81 -3.89
N ARG A 74 6.99 -16.32 -3.48
CA ARG A 74 5.74 -16.16 -4.25
C ARG A 74 5.29 -14.70 -4.31
N ARG A 75 5.36 -13.98 -3.19
CA ARG A 75 5.01 -12.55 -3.12
C ARG A 75 5.98 -11.74 -3.97
N HIS A 76 7.27 -12.04 -3.86
CA HIS A 76 8.32 -11.44 -4.66
C HIS A 76 8.05 -11.61 -6.17
N ALA A 77 7.75 -12.82 -6.62
CA ALA A 77 7.45 -13.09 -8.03
C ALA A 77 6.23 -12.28 -8.53
N LEU A 78 5.14 -12.23 -7.73
CA LEU A 78 3.97 -11.40 -8.08
C LEU A 78 4.30 -9.91 -8.15
N LEU A 79 5.20 -9.43 -7.29
CA LEU A 79 5.67 -8.05 -7.31
C LEU A 79 6.49 -7.78 -8.57
N VAL A 80 7.43 -8.65 -8.91
CA VAL A 80 8.23 -8.54 -10.14
C VAL A 80 7.33 -8.53 -11.37
N ASP A 81 6.32 -9.39 -11.44
CA ASP A 81 5.36 -9.41 -12.54
C ASP A 81 4.54 -8.10 -12.63
N ALA A 82 4.11 -7.57 -11.48
CA ALA A 82 3.40 -6.29 -11.43
C ALA A 82 4.30 -5.15 -11.94
N VAL A 83 5.53 -5.06 -11.43
CA VAL A 83 6.52 -4.04 -11.79
C VAL A 83 6.91 -4.14 -13.26
N ARG A 84 7.11 -5.35 -13.80
CA ARG A 84 7.36 -5.58 -15.23
C ARG A 84 6.23 -5.03 -16.10
N ALA A 85 4.99 -5.10 -15.63
CA ALA A 85 3.84 -4.57 -16.36
C ALA A 85 3.71 -3.03 -16.27
N GLY A 86 4.28 -2.38 -15.25
CA GLY A 86 4.11 -0.95 -14.99
C GLY A 86 5.35 -0.09 -15.20
N CYS A 87 6.55 -0.67 -15.30
CA CYS A 87 7.79 0.07 -15.56
C CYS A 87 8.15 0.09 -17.04
N ALA A 88 8.87 1.13 -17.43
CA ALA A 88 9.38 1.26 -18.79
C ALA A 88 10.58 0.31 -19.01
N GLY A 89 10.60 -0.29 -20.20
CA GLY A 89 11.65 -1.22 -20.61
C GLY A 89 11.56 -2.58 -19.93
N PRO A 90 12.54 -3.47 -20.19
CA PRO A 90 12.55 -4.80 -19.61
C PRO A 90 12.77 -4.74 -18.09
N VAL A 91 12.11 -5.65 -17.38
CA VAL A 91 12.30 -5.89 -15.95
C VAL A 91 12.37 -7.40 -15.74
N ALA A 92 13.55 -7.89 -15.40
CA ALA A 92 13.77 -9.28 -15.02
C ALA A 92 13.50 -9.50 -13.52
N ASP A 93 13.91 -8.56 -12.67
CA ASP A 93 13.76 -8.60 -11.22
C ASP A 93 13.70 -7.18 -10.62
N LEU A 94 13.14 -7.06 -9.41
CA LEU A 94 13.22 -5.87 -8.55
C LEU A 94 13.73 -6.34 -7.21
N PHE A 95 14.91 -5.90 -6.79
CA PHE A 95 15.53 -6.37 -5.55
C PHE A 95 16.27 -5.25 -4.83
N ALA A 96 16.61 -5.51 -3.58
CA ALA A 96 17.53 -4.66 -2.83
C ALA A 96 18.85 -5.38 -2.56
N GLU A 97 19.90 -4.60 -2.34
CA GLU A 97 21.23 -5.10 -1.95
C GLU A 97 21.91 -4.14 -0.96
N PRO A 98 22.89 -4.62 -0.17
CA PRO A 98 23.66 -3.76 0.72
C PRO A 98 24.38 -2.66 -0.04
N TYR A 99 24.46 -1.47 0.56
CA TYR A 99 25.10 -0.30 -0.01
C TYR A 99 25.89 0.46 1.06
N GLY A 100 27.22 0.31 1.07
CA GLY A 100 28.04 0.93 2.11
C GLY A 100 27.73 0.40 3.52
N SER A 101 28.02 1.21 4.54
CA SER A 101 27.89 0.81 5.94
C SER A 101 26.44 0.91 6.41
N GLY A 102 25.74 -0.24 6.46
CA GLY A 102 24.41 -0.35 7.08
C GLY A 102 23.24 0.19 6.26
N MET A 103 23.47 0.59 5.01
CA MET A 103 22.40 1.01 4.10
C MET A 103 22.07 -0.10 3.10
N VAL A 104 20.88 -0.01 2.53
CA VAL A 104 20.39 -0.85 1.45
C VAL A 104 19.86 0.03 0.32
N ARG A 105 20.09 -0.40 -0.91
CA ARG A 105 19.55 0.25 -2.11
C ARG A 105 18.70 -0.74 -2.90
N ALA A 106 17.71 -0.22 -3.62
CA ALA A 106 16.88 -1.01 -4.54
C ALA A 106 17.25 -0.76 -6.00
N LEU A 107 17.09 -1.82 -6.80
CA LEU A 107 17.53 -1.91 -8.19
C LEU A 107 16.49 -2.67 -9.02
N LEU A 108 16.27 -2.22 -10.24
CA LEU A 108 15.65 -3.04 -11.29
C LEU A 108 16.74 -3.78 -12.06
N ASP A 109 16.64 -5.10 -12.11
CA ASP A 109 17.37 -5.92 -13.07
C ASP A 109 16.68 -5.81 -14.44
N ARG A 110 17.43 -5.46 -15.47
CA ARG A 110 16.93 -5.34 -16.84
C ARG A 110 17.03 -6.63 -17.64
N GLY A 111 17.67 -7.66 -17.10
CA GLY A 111 17.79 -8.99 -17.72
C GLY A 111 18.87 -9.10 -18.80
N ASP A 112 19.57 -8.03 -19.11
CA ASP A 112 20.69 -7.95 -20.06
C ASP A 112 22.04 -7.70 -19.36
N GLY A 113 22.08 -7.93 -18.05
CA GLY A 113 23.23 -7.63 -17.19
C GLY A 113 23.29 -6.18 -16.72
N THR A 114 22.39 -5.29 -17.21
CA THR A 114 22.28 -3.92 -16.70
C THR A 114 21.33 -3.84 -15.52
N ARG A 115 21.63 -2.90 -14.60
CA ARG A 115 20.81 -2.61 -13.43
C ARG A 115 20.47 -1.14 -13.40
N THR A 116 19.22 -0.81 -13.09
CA THR A 116 18.76 0.57 -12.93
C THR A 116 18.47 0.87 -11.48
N GLU A 117 19.14 1.89 -10.94
CA GLU A 117 18.86 2.40 -9.60
C GLU A 117 17.54 3.16 -9.54
N LEU A 118 16.84 3.08 -8.40
CA LEU A 118 15.56 3.77 -8.19
C LEU A 118 15.63 5.27 -8.50
N ARG A 119 16.76 5.94 -8.21
CA ARG A 119 16.98 7.36 -8.56
C ARG A 119 16.81 7.69 -10.03
N ARG A 120 16.89 6.71 -10.94
CA ARG A 120 16.70 6.89 -12.38
C ARG A 120 15.27 6.64 -12.85
N LEU A 121 14.40 6.09 -12.00
CA LEU A 121 13.01 5.81 -12.36
C LEU A 121 12.17 7.08 -12.35
N GLY A 122 11.10 7.10 -13.15
CA GLY A 122 10.11 8.16 -13.10
C GLY A 122 9.29 8.13 -11.81
N ASP A 123 8.65 9.25 -11.47
CA ASP A 123 7.77 9.33 -10.29
C ASP A 123 6.61 8.33 -10.37
N GLY A 124 6.04 8.14 -11.57
CA GLY A 124 4.99 7.15 -11.81
C GLY A 124 5.46 5.72 -11.58
N GLU A 125 6.66 5.36 -12.03
CA GLU A 125 7.24 4.03 -11.82
C GLU A 125 7.48 3.74 -10.34
N LEU A 126 8.00 4.73 -9.59
CA LEU A 126 8.21 4.62 -8.15
C LEU A 126 6.89 4.46 -7.40
N ARG A 127 5.90 5.32 -7.68
CA ARG A 127 4.56 5.22 -7.06
C ARG A 127 3.89 3.89 -7.40
N TYR A 128 3.94 3.46 -8.65
CA TYR A 128 3.38 2.19 -9.09
C TYR A 128 4.02 1.01 -8.35
N ALA A 129 5.35 0.97 -8.25
CA ALA A 129 6.05 -0.12 -7.56
C ALA A 129 5.72 -0.17 -6.06
N ALA A 130 5.64 0.98 -5.39
CA ALA A 130 5.25 1.05 -3.98
C ALA A 130 3.80 0.62 -3.74
N LEU A 131 2.85 1.12 -4.55
CA LEU A 131 1.44 0.73 -4.43
C LEU A 131 1.24 -0.76 -4.75
N ALA A 132 1.95 -1.30 -5.76
CA ALA A 132 1.92 -2.72 -6.06
C ALA A 132 2.46 -3.56 -4.89
N LEU A 133 3.57 -3.14 -4.26
CA LEU A 133 4.09 -3.80 -3.06
C LEU A 133 3.03 -3.81 -1.96
N VAL A 134 2.43 -2.66 -1.63
CA VAL A 134 1.39 -2.54 -0.59
C VAL A 134 0.23 -3.50 -0.85
N LEU A 135 -0.29 -3.54 -2.08
CA LEU A 135 -1.40 -4.41 -2.47
C LEU A 135 -1.06 -5.90 -2.35
N LEU A 136 0.20 -6.27 -2.55
CA LEU A 136 0.70 -7.65 -2.51
C LEU A 136 1.18 -8.07 -1.11
N THR A 137 1.29 -7.12 -0.18
CA THR A 137 1.73 -7.35 1.19
C THR A 137 0.58 -7.34 2.19
N GLY A 138 0.72 -8.13 3.25
CA GLY A 138 -0.20 -8.13 4.39
C GLY A 138 0.26 -7.17 5.49
N PRO A 139 -0.53 -7.04 6.57
CA PRO A 139 -0.26 -6.09 7.67
C PRO A 139 1.12 -6.29 8.31
N GLY A 140 1.63 -7.51 8.40
CA GLY A 140 2.96 -7.79 8.98
C GLY A 140 4.16 -7.16 8.24
N VAL A 141 3.95 -6.63 7.03
CA VAL A 141 4.97 -5.90 6.25
C VAL A 141 4.73 -4.39 6.26
N LEU A 142 3.59 -3.91 6.74
CA LEU A 142 3.21 -2.50 6.72
C LEU A 142 3.30 -1.91 8.13
N GLU A 143 3.63 -0.63 8.24
CA GLU A 143 3.55 0.09 9.51
C GLU A 143 2.09 0.40 9.86
N VAL A 144 1.35 -0.63 10.26
CA VAL A 144 -0.05 -0.56 10.68
C VAL A 144 -0.23 -1.28 12.01
N ASP A 145 -1.18 -0.82 12.82
CA ASP A 145 -1.53 -1.47 14.07
C ASP A 145 -2.34 -2.75 13.79
N GLU A 146 -1.95 -3.84 14.44
CA GLU A 146 -2.64 -5.13 14.37
C GLU A 146 -3.41 -5.36 15.68
N PRO A 147 -4.71 -5.01 15.74
CA PRO A 147 -5.47 -5.12 16.98
C PRO A 147 -5.64 -6.59 17.37
N GLY A 148 -4.90 -7.01 18.41
CA GLY A 148 -4.90 -8.38 18.95
C GLY A 148 -6.27 -8.89 19.38
N GLU A 149 -7.23 -7.99 19.61
CA GLU A 149 -8.60 -8.28 20.04
C GLU A 149 -9.49 -8.86 18.93
N VAL A 150 -9.14 -8.67 17.66
CA VAL A 150 -9.91 -9.17 16.51
C VAL A 150 -9.29 -10.47 16.01
N PRO A 151 -10.03 -11.57 15.79
CA PRO A 151 -9.47 -12.78 15.18
C PRO A 151 -8.85 -12.50 13.81
N ASP A 152 -7.69 -13.10 13.50
CA ASP A 152 -6.97 -12.86 12.23
C ASP A 152 -7.85 -13.09 10.98
N ALA A 153 -8.76 -14.07 11.03
CA ALA A 153 -9.70 -14.37 9.95
C ALA A 153 -10.70 -13.25 9.65
N LEU A 154 -10.88 -12.30 10.58
CA LEU A 154 -11.75 -11.13 10.44
C LEU A 154 -10.97 -9.83 10.22
N ARG A 155 -9.63 -9.87 10.26
CA ARG A 155 -8.77 -8.71 10.02
C ARG A 155 -8.60 -8.49 8.52
N THR A 156 -9.35 -7.54 7.96
CA THR A 156 -9.12 -7.04 6.61
C THR A 156 -8.30 -5.74 6.71
N LEU A 157 -7.11 -5.73 6.10
CA LEU A 157 -6.30 -4.51 6.00
C LEU A 157 -7.04 -3.49 5.14
N THR A 158 -7.21 -2.25 5.62
CA THR A 158 -7.71 -1.16 4.78
C THR A 158 -6.55 -0.30 4.32
N VAL A 159 -6.35 -0.14 3.02
CA VAL A 159 -5.36 0.77 2.43
C VAL A 159 -6.07 2.04 1.97
N LEU A 160 -5.58 3.18 2.44
CA LEU A 160 -6.04 4.50 2.05
C LEU A 160 -4.99 5.13 1.15
N ALA A 161 -5.33 5.42 -0.11
CA ALA A 161 -4.40 6.04 -1.06
C ALA A 161 -4.94 7.40 -1.52
N ASP A 162 -4.33 8.49 -1.04
CA ASP A 162 -4.68 9.83 -1.52
C ASP A 162 -3.95 10.15 -2.83
N GLY A 163 -4.70 10.55 -3.84
CA GLY A 163 -4.20 10.69 -5.21
C GLY A 163 -3.68 9.39 -5.80
N LEU A 164 -4.50 8.32 -5.80
CA LEU A 164 -4.15 7.00 -6.34
C LEU A 164 -3.67 7.07 -7.81
N ASP A 165 -4.18 8.03 -8.60
CA ASP A 165 -3.80 8.29 -9.99
C ASP A 165 -2.62 9.26 -10.16
N ARG A 166 -2.12 9.86 -9.07
CA ARG A 166 -1.09 10.90 -9.13
C ARG A 166 0.19 10.37 -9.75
N ALA A 167 0.68 11.09 -10.77
CA ALA A 167 1.88 10.79 -11.54
C ALA A 167 1.91 9.43 -12.27
N LEU A 168 0.82 8.66 -12.25
CA LEU A 168 0.70 7.42 -13.01
C LEU A 168 0.25 7.73 -14.43
N ASP A 169 0.85 7.05 -15.41
CA ASP A 169 0.34 7.09 -16.77
C ASP A 169 -0.98 6.28 -16.90
N PRO A 170 -1.73 6.44 -18.01
CA PRO A 170 -3.02 5.77 -18.20
C PRO A 170 -2.99 4.24 -18.13
N ASP A 171 -1.89 3.60 -18.54
CA ASP A 171 -1.73 2.16 -18.49
C ASP A 171 -1.39 1.71 -17.06
N GLN A 172 -0.48 2.42 -16.38
CA GLN A 172 -0.12 2.19 -14.99
C GLN A 172 -1.35 2.22 -14.08
N ARG A 173 -2.19 3.26 -14.15
CA ARG A 173 -3.38 3.38 -13.29
C ARG A 173 -4.38 2.23 -13.52
N THR A 174 -4.60 1.84 -14.78
CA THR A 174 -5.50 0.73 -15.14
C THR A 174 -4.97 -0.61 -14.60
N ARG A 175 -3.66 -0.88 -14.80
CA ARG A 175 -3.01 -2.09 -14.30
C ARG A 175 -3.02 -2.16 -12.78
N LEU A 176 -2.76 -1.05 -12.12
CA LEU A 176 -2.78 -0.96 -10.66
C LEU A 176 -4.18 -1.23 -10.10
N LEU A 177 -5.23 -0.69 -10.73
CA LEU A 177 -6.60 -0.94 -10.28
C LEU A 177 -7.05 -2.38 -10.54
N HIS A 178 -6.64 -3.01 -11.64
CA HIS A 178 -6.83 -4.45 -11.83
C HIS A 178 -6.07 -5.30 -10.80
N LEU A 179 -4.84 -4.91 -10.45
CA LEU A 179 -4.10 -5.56 -9.37
C LEU A 179 -4.88 -5.44 -8.05
N ALA A 180 -5.34 -4.23 -7.73
CA ALA A 180 -6.11 -3.96 -6.52
C ALA A 180 -7.41 -4.78 -6.48
N ALA A 181 -8.20 -4.79 -7.55
CA ALA A 181 -9.43 -5.58 -7.64
C ALA A 181 -9.17 -7.06 -7.35
N ARG A 182 -8.16 -7.67 -8.00
CA ARG A 182 -7.77 -9.06 -7.75
C ARG A 182 -7.33 -9.32 -6.31
N MET A 183 -6.66 -8.38 -5.67
CA MET A 183 -6.23 -8.54 -4.28
C MET A 183 -7.41 -8.36 -3.32
N CYS A 184 -8.32 -7.44 -3.60
CA CYS A 184 -9.55 -7.24 -2.84
C CYS A 184 -10.49 -8.45 -2.94
N GLU A 185 -10.60 -9.08 -4.10
CA GLU A 185 -11.38 -10.32 -4.29
C GLU A 185 -10.88 -11.48 -3.40
N ARG A 186 -9.59 -11.50 -3.03
CA ARG A 186 -9.04 -12.48 -2.09
C ARG A 186 -9.46 -12.23 -0.64
N GLY A 187 -10.07 -11.08 -0.34
CA GLY A 187 -10.68 -10.78 0.96
C GLY A 187 -9.72 -10.32 2.07
N HIS A 188 -8.42 -10.16 1.78
CA HIS A 188 -7.42 -9.75 2.79
C HIS A 188 -7.14 -8.25 2.82
N ILE A 189 -7.56 -7.53 1.79
CA ILE A 189 -7.35 -6.08 1.63
C ILE A 189 -8.61 -5.39 1.13
N ARG A 190 -8.83 -4.18 1.63
CA ARG A 190 -9.78 -3.20 1.08
C ARG A 190 -8.98 -1.97 0.65
N LEU A 191 -9.18 -1.49 -0.58
CA LEU A 191 -8.59 -0.24 -1.06
C LEU A 191 -9.63 0.87 -1.09
N ILE A 192 -9.28 2.03 -0.56
CA ILE A 192 -10.01 3.28 -0.74
C ILE A 192 -9.01 4.28 -1.33
N GLY A 193 -9.27 4.75 -2.54
CA GLY A 193 -8.40 5.67 -3.25
C GLY A 193 -9.12 6.95 -3.66
N ALA A 194 -8.51 8.10 -3.38
CA ALA A 194 -8.95 9.36 -3.99
C ALA A 194 -8.30 9.50 -5.36
N VAL A 195 -9.07 9.94 -6.37
CA VAL A 195 -8.60 10.13 -7.75
C VAL A 195 -9.02 11.50 -8.24
N SER A 196 -8.22 12.10 -9.11
CA SER A 196 -8.53 13.41 -9.70
C SER A 196 -9.55 13.30 -10.83
N ASP A 197 -9.51 12.18 -11.56
CA ASP A 197 -10.46 11.81 -12.59
C ASP A 197 -10.90 10.35 -12.34
N ALA A 198 -12.19 10.08 -12.27
CA ALA A 198 -12.71 8.74 -12.01
C ALA A 198 -13.15 7.98 -13.28
N SER A 199 -13.08 8.60 -14.46
CA SER A 199 -13.58 8.05 -15.72
C SER A 199 -12.94 6.70 -16.07
N TRP A 200 -11.66 6.53 -15.76
CA TRP A 200 -10.90 5.31 -15.99
C TRP A 200 -11.22 4.20 -14.97
N ALA A 201 -11.67 4.56 -13.77
CA ALA A 201 -11.95 3.61 -12.69
C ALA A 201 -13.31 2.93 -12.85
N ALA A 202 -14.30 3.63 -13.42
CA ALA A 202 -15.65 3.11 -13.61
C ALA A 202 -15.71 1.89 -14.55
N ALA A 203 -14.71 1.71 -15.41
CA ALA A 203 -14.64 0.60 -16.35
C ALA A 203 -14.09 -0.70 -15.74
N VAL A 204 -13.54 -0.67 -14.52
CA VAL A 204 -12.90 -1.83 -13.90
C VAL A 204 -13.88 -2.58 -13.00
N THR A 205 -14.15 -3.85 -13.33
CA THR A 205 -14.93 -4.76 -12.49
C THR A 205 -14.32 -4.88 -11.09
N GLY A 206 -15.16 -4.74 -10.06
CA GLY A 206 -14.74 -4.79 -8.65
C GLY A 206 -14.37 -3.43 -8.05
N ALA A 207 -14.37 -2.35 -8.84
CA ALA A 207 -14.25 -0.98 -8.35
C ALA A 207 -15.63 -0.31 -8.24
N THR A 208 -15.80 0.49 -7.18
CA THR A 208 -16.98 1.35 -7.02
C THR A 208 -16.52 2.79 -6.96
N VAL A 209 -17.07 3.64 -7.83
CA VAL A 209 -16.79 5.08 -7.84
C VAL A 209 -17.86 5.82 -7.04
N VAL A 210 -17.40 6.71 -6.16
CA VAL A 210 -18.27 7.62 -5.41
C VAL A 210 -17.84 9.05 -5.75
N HIS A 211 -18.75 9.84 -6.30
CA HIS A 211 -18.52 11.26 -6.53
C HIS A 211 -18.75 12.02 -5.23
N LEU A 212 -17.77 12.82 -4.83
CA LEU A 212 -17.90 13.72 -3.68
C LEU A 212 -18.32 15.08 -4.21
N ASP A 213 -19.60 15.42 -4.02
CA ASP A 213 -20.08 16.77 -4.30
C ASP A 213 -19.47 17.74 -3.27
N ARG A 214 -19.16 18.95 -3.71
CA ARG A 214 -18.86 20.05 -2.78
C ARG A 214 -20.20 20.66 -2.36
N ASP A 215 -20.65 20.34 -1.15
CA ASP A 215 -21.66 21.15 -0.45
C ASP A 215 -21.14 22.58 -0.18
#